data_AF-A0A962WQW9-F1
#
_entry.id   AF-A0A962WQW9-F1
#
_cell.length_a   1.000
_cell.length_b   1.000
_cell.length_c   1.000
_cell.angle_alpha   90.00
_cell.angle_beta   90.00
_cell.angle_gamma   90.00
#
_symmetry.space_group_name_H-M   'P 1'
#
loop_
_entity.id
_entity.type
_entity.pdbx_description
1 polymer ?
#
loop_
_entity_poly.entity_id
_entity_poly.type
_entity_poly.pdbx_seq_one_letter_code
_entity_poly.pdbx_strand_id
1 'polypeptide(L)'
;LADTRLTAPAAAEVLARIREPGSMVGPAQAVLSLSLRDPVYVRAYVAEPALGRVVPGTPVTVLSDSRAAPYHGHVGFVSPRAEFTPKSVESTALRTDLVYRLRVVVDDADDGLRQGMPVTVRFASPAAD
;
A
#
# COMPACT_ATOMS: atom_id res chain seq x y z
N LEU A 1 -6.18 -26.72 26.22
CA LEU A 1 -6.58 -27.26 24.89
C LEU A 1 -6.97 -26.15 23.90
N ALA A 2 -7.40 -24.96 24.35
CA ALA A 2 -7.60 -23.82 23.44
C ALA A 2 -6.26 -23.30 22.87
N ASP A 3 -5.21 -23.27 23.68
CA ASP A 3 -3.88 -22.75 23.30
C ASP A 3 -3.09 -23.62 22.33
N THR A 4 -3.62 -24.80 21.97
CA THR A 4 -2.99 -25.72 21.00
C THR A 4 -3.57 -25.57 19.59
N ARG A 5 -4.54 -24.68 19.38
CA ARG A 5 -5.13 -24.39 18.08
C ARG A 5 -4.82 -22.95 17.68
N LEU A 6 -3.93 -22.80 16.71
CA LEU A 6 -3.71 -21.51 16.05
C LEU A 6 -4.80 -21.32 14.99
N THR A 7 -5.51 -20.20 15.07
CA THR A 7 -6.49 -19.78 14.07
C THR A 7 -5.99 -18.53 13.37
N ALA A 8 -6.45 -18.31 12.12
CA ALA A 8 -6.12 -17.08 11.42
C ALA A 8 -6.80 -15.88 12.12
N PRO A 9 -6.08 -14.80 12.44
CA PRO A 9 -6.65 -13.65 13.13
C PRO A 9 -7.57 -12.80 12.24
N ALA A 10 -7.52 -13.00 10.92
CA ALA A 10 -8.31 -12.28 9.93
C ALA A 10 -8.51 -13.14 8.67
N ALA A 11 -9.49 -12.76 7.84
CA ALA A 11 -9.66 -13.34 6.52
C ALA A 11 -8.43 -13.03 5.64
N ALA A 12 -7.76 -14.06 5.17
CA ALA A 12 -6.48 -13.94 4.47
C ALA A 12 -6.25 -15.13 3.54
N GLU A 13 -5.35 -14.95 2.57
CA GLU A 13 -4.87 -16.03 1.71
C GLU A 13 -3.53 -16.56 2.22
N VAL A 14 -3.34 -17.88 2.20
CA VAL A 14 -2.07 -18.49 2.60
C VAL A 14 -1.04 -18.31 1.49
N LEU A 15 -0.02 -17.48 1.75
CA LEU A 15 1.09 -17.27 0.81
C LEU A 15 2.10 -18.42 0.86
N ALA A 16 2.41 -18.87 2.08
CA ALA A 16 3.40 -19.91 2.28
C ALA A 16 3.07 -20.71 3.54
N ARG A 17 3.30 -22.02 3.46
CA ARG A 17 3.40 -22.87 4.62
C ARG A 17 4.86 -22.99 5.02
N ILE A 18 5.21 -22.40 6.16
CA ILE A 18 6.59 -22.32 6.66
C ILE A 18 6.96 -23.62 7.40
N ARG A 19 5.96 -24.32 7.96
CA ARG A 19 6.13 -25.60 8.68
C ARG A 19 5.08 -26.60 8.26
N GLU A 20 5.52 -27.84 8.03
CA GLU A 20 4.63 -28.95 7.68
C GLU A 20 4.16 -29.71 8.92
N PRO A 21 3.02 -30.43 8.83
CA PRO A 21 2.59 -31.37 9.85
C PRO A 21 3.72 -32.32 10.26
N GLY A 22 3.95 -32.47 11.57
CA GLY A 22 5.04 -33.27 12.13
C GLY A 22 6.32 -32.48 12.45
N SER A 23 6.40 -31.20 12.05
CA SER A 23 7.51 -30.32 12.46
C SER A 23 7.43 -29.98 13.95
N MET A 24 8.59 -29.95 14.63
CA MET A 24 8.69 -29.33 15.95
C MET A 24 8.70 -27.81 15.81
N VAL A 25 7.85 -27.12 16.59
CA VAL A 25 7.70 -25.66 16.55
C VAL A 25 7.92 -25.09 17.94
N GLY A 26 8.83 -24.13 18.06
CA GLY A 26 9.06 -23.39 19.30
C GLY A 26 8.18 -22.14 19.42
N PRO A 27 8.17 -21.48 20.59
CA PRO A 27 7.48 -20.20 20.78
C PRO A 27 7.93 -19.17 19.72
N ALA A 28 6.98 -18.34 19.26
CA ALA A 28 7.19 -17.27 18.28
C ALA A 28 7.69 -17.71 16.88
N GLN A 29 7.73 -19.01 16.59
CA GLN A 29 8.04 -19.48 15.23
C GLN A 29 6.80 -19.40 14.32
N ALA A 30 6.97 -18.78 13.15
CA ALA A 30 5.92 -18.68 12.16
C ALA A 30 5.66 -20.04 11.49
N VAL A 31 4.37 -20.39 11.34
CA VAL A 31 3.91 -21.66 10.74
C VAL A 31 3.29 -21.41 9.36
N LEU A 32 2.54 -20.31 9.21
CA LEU A 32 1.92 -19.85 7.97
C LEU A 32 2.26 -18.37 7.74
N SER A 33 2.45 -18.01 6.48
CA SER A 33 2.44 -16.62 6.02
C SER A 33 1.10 -16.34 5.37
N LEU A 34 0.44 -15.26 5.80
CA LEU A 34 -0.91 -14.88 5.36
C LEU A 34 -0.86 -13.50 4.68
N SER A 35 -1.53 -13.37 3.54
CA SER A 35 -1.76 -12.09 2.87
C SER A 35 -3.18 -11.61 3.15
N LEU A 36 -3.30 -10.41 3.72
CA LEU A 36 -4.59 -9.75 3.83
C LEU A 36 -4.98 -9.20 2.46
N ARG A 37 -6.21 -9.47 2.04
CA ARG A 37 -6.79 -8.90 0.82
C ARG A 37 -7.54 -7.59 1.07
N ASP A 38 -7.97 -7.37 2.31
CA ASP A 38 -8.74 -6.18 2.69
C ASP A 38 -8.16 -5.55 3.98
N PRO A 39 -8.04 -4.21 4.04
CA PRO A 39 -8.24 -3.29 2.92
C PRO A 39 -7.01 -3.23 2.00
N VAL A 40 -7.22 -2.93 0.72
CA VAL A 40 -6.13 -2.72 -0.26
C VAL A 40 -5.57 -1.31 -0.09
N TYR A 41 -4.23 -1.22 -0.11
CA TYR A 41 -3.53 0.06 -0.01
C TYR A 41 -2.63 0.31 -1.20
N VAL A 42 -2.70 1.54 -1.71
CA VAL A 42 -1.77 2.05 -2.73
C VAL A 42 -0.69 2.87 -2.05
N ARG A 43 0.57 2.53 -2.36
CA ARG A 43 1.73 3.33 -1.97
C ARG A 43 2.02 4.35 -3.06
N ALA A 44 1.87 5.63 -2.74
CA ALA A 44 2.17 6.74 -3.64
C ALA A 44 3.23 7.67 -3.03
N TYR A 45 3.79 8.54 -3.85
CA TYR A 45 4.80 9.51 -3.44
C TYR A 45 4.37 10.91 -3.89
N VAL A 46 4.49 11.89 -3.01
CA VAL A 46 4.19 13.29 -3.30
C VAL A 46 5.39 14.17 -2.99
N ALA A 47 5.64 15.18 -3.81
CA ALA A 47 6.70 16.16 -3.56
C ALA A 47 6.32 17.07 -2.38
N GLU A 48 7.31 17.55 -1.63
CA GLU A 48 7.14 18.47 -0.51
C GLU A 48 6.17 19.64 -0.78
N PRO A 49 6.21 20.35 -1.93
CA PRO A 49 5.33 21.51 -2.15
C PRO A 49 3.84 21.16 -2.23
N ALA A 50 3.51 19.91 -2.57
CA ALA A 50 2.14 19.43 -2.65
C ALA A 50 1.64 18.82 -1.33
N LEU A 51 2.50 18.67 -0.32
CA LEU A 51 2.17 18.06 0.97
C LEU A 51 1.02 18.78 1.68
N GLY A 52 0.95 20.11 1.58
CA GLY A 52 -0.13 20.91 2.18
C GLY A 52 -1.52 20.63 1.61
N ARG A 53 -1.62 19.97 0.45
CA ARG A 53 -2.89 19.60 -0.20
C ARG A 53 -3.26 18.14 0.02
N VAL A 54 -2.37 17.36 0.64
CA VAL A 54 -2.51 15.91 0.77
C VAL A 54 -2.51 15.54 2.24
N VAL A 55 -3.67 15.71 2.87
CA VAL A 55 -3.90 15.39 4.28
C VAL A 55 -4.64 14.07 4.42
N PRO A 56 -4.51 13.36 5.56
CA PRO A 56 -5.35 12.20 5.82
C PRO A 56 -6.84 12.53 5.67
N GLY A 57 -7.59 11.64 5.01
CA GLY A 57 -9.00 11.83 4.65
C GLY A 57 -9.23 12.51 3.30
N THR A 58 -8.21 13.04 2.62
CA THR A 58 -8.38 13.62 1.28
C THR A 58 -8.88 12.55 0.29
N PRO A 59 -10.00 12.79 -0.42
CA PRO A 59 -10.51 11.85 -1.41
C PRO A 59 -9.61 11.83 -2.65
N VAL A 60 -9.41 10.63 -3.19
CA VAL A 60 -8.57 10.39 -4.37
C VAL A 60 -9.21 9.38 -5.30
N THR A 61 -8.78 9.42 -6.55
CA THR A 61 -9.15 8.46 -7.58
C THR A 61 -7.91 7.67 -7.98
N VAL A 62 -8.01 6.35 -7.99
CA VAL A 62 -6.91 5.46 -8.39
C VAL A 62 -7.22 4.87 -9.76
N LEU A 63 -6.32 5.10 -10.70
CA LEU A 63 -6.40 4.59 -12.06
C LEU A 63 -5.41 3.45 -12.25
N SER A 64 -5.83 2.43 -12.99
CA SER A 64 -5.04 1.25 -13.31
C SER A 64 -5.11 1.01 -14.81
N ASP A 65 -4.00 0.64 -15.44
CA ASP A 65 -3.96 0.44 -16.90
C ASP A 65 -4.82 -0.74 -17.36
N SER A 66 -5.12 -1.68 -16.46
CA SER A 66 -5.92 -2.88 -16.80
C SER A 66 -7.43 -2.68 -16.64
N ARG A 67 -7.90 -1.51 -16.19
CA ARG A 67 -9.32 -1.23 -15.97
C ARG A 67 -9.68 0.20 -16.38
N ALA A 68 -10.73 0.35 -17.17
CA ALA A 68 -11.20 1.66 -17.62
C ALA A 68 -11.88 2.49 -16.50
N ALA A 69 -12.66 1.83 -15.62
CA ALA A 69 -13.32 2.49 -14.51
C ALA A 69 -12.32 2.74 -13.36
N PRO A 70 -12.23 3.96 -12.82
CA PRO A 70 -11.36 4.24 -11.68
C PRO A 70 -11.86 3.55 -10.40
N TYR A 71 -10.93 3.37 -9.46
CA TYR A 71 -11.24 3.08 -8.06
C TYR A 71 -11.32 4.38 -7.25
N HIS A 72 -12.07 4.33 -6.16
CA HIS A 72 -12.25 5.41 -5.21
C HIS A 72 -11.49 5.08 -3.93
N GLY A 73 -10.92 6.12 -3.33
CA GLY A 73 -10.17 5.95 -2.11
C GLY A 73 -9.94 7.26 -1.39
N HIS A 74 -9.20 7.16 -0.31
CA HIS A 74 -8.80 8.31 0.48
C HIS A 74 -7.38 8.15 1.00
N VAL A 75 -6.74 9.27 1.32
CA VAL A 75 -5.41 9.26 1.94
C VAL A 75 -5.57 8.73 3.37
N GLY A 76 -5.08 7.53 3.64
CA GLY A 76 -5.11 6.93 4.98
C GLY A 76 -3.94 7.39 5.86
N PHE A 77 -2.77 7.65 5.26
CA PHE A 77 -1.59 8.08 6.00
C PHE A 77 -0.59 8.84 5.12
N VAL A 78 0.08 9.81 5.74
CA VAL A 78 1.18 10.58 5.15
C VAL A 78 2.41 10.38 6.04
N SER A 79 3.52 9.92 5.47
CA SER A 79 4.76 9.74 6.21
C SER A 79 5.26 11.08 6.75
N PRO A 80 5.63 11.19 8.04
CA PRO A 80 6.27 12.40 8.58
C PRO A 80 7.75 12.52 8.15
N ARG A 81 8.32 11.47 7.55
CA ARG A 81 9.71 11.45 7.06
C ARG A 81 9.70 11.51 5.54
N ALA A 82 10.49 12.43 4.99
CA ALA A 82 10.82 12.45 3.58
C ALA A 82 11.74 11.26 3.23
N GLU A 83 11.50 10.68 2.06
CA GLU A 83 12.35 9.69 1.40
C GLU A 83 13.01 10.38 0.19
N PHE A 84 14.23 9.98 -0.15
CA PHE A 84 14.85 10.43 -1.40
C PHE A 84 14.23 9.69 -2.57
N THR A 85 13.87 10.41 -3.63
CA THR A 85 13.36 9.78 -4.85
C THR A 85 14.44 8.82 -5.39
N PRO A 86 14.18 7.51 -5.57
CA PRO A 86 15.13 6.63 -6.21
C PRO A 86 15.19 6.97 -7.70
N LYS A 87 16.17 7.78 -8.13
CA LYS A 87 16.51 7.94 -9.55
C LYS A 87 17.76 7.11 -9.83
N SER A 88 17.71 6.32 -10.92
CA SER A 88 18.91 5.75 -11.51
C SER A 88 19.81 6.89 -12.00
N VAL A 89 21.04 6.90 -11.49
CA VAL A 89 22.09 7.88 -11.72
C VAL A 89 22.57 7.81 -13.18
N GLU A 90 22.13 8.73 -14.03
CA GLU A 90 22.80 9.02 -15.31
C GLU A 90 22.65 10.52 -15.65
N SER A 91 23.45 11.36 -14.95
CA SER A 91 23.95 12.70 -15.37
C SER A 91 24.19 13.63 -14.17
N THR A 92 25.11 14.58 -14.35
CA THR A 92 25.74 15.45 -13.33
C THR A 92 24.83 16.51 -12.68
N ALA A 93 23.50 16.46 -12.90
CA ALA A 93 22.55 17.41 -12.33
C ALA A 93 21.51 16.70 -11.45
N LEU A 94 21.96 16.01 -10.40
CA LEU A 94 21.07 15.37 -9.44
C LEU A 94 20.56 16.40 -8.43
N ARG A 95 19.36 16.91 -8.69
CA ARG A 95 18.52 17.52 -7.65
C ARG A 95 17.75 16.39 -6.97
N THR A 96 18.13 16.04 -5.75
CA THR A 96 17.42 15.07 -4.93
C THR A 96 16.15 15.73 -4.42
N ASP A 97 15.05 15.57 -5.15
CA ASP A 97 13.75 16.04 -4.67
C ASP A 97 13.30 15.14 -3.50
N LEU A 98 12.93 15.77 -2.39
CA LEU A 98 12.36 15.11 -1.24
C LEU A 98 10.91 14.69 -1.58
N VAL A 99 10.62 13.41 -1.39
CA VAL A 99 9.27 12.86 -1.58
C VAL A 99 8.74 12.29 -0.29
N TYR A 100 7.45 12.46 -0.06
CA TYR A 100 6.74 11.93 1.09
C TYR A 100 5.89 10.75 0.66
N ARG A 101 6.04 9.63 1.37
CA ARG A 101 5.25 8.43 1.11
C ARG A 101 3.83 8.60 1.62
N LEU A 102 2.88 8.27 0.76
CA LEU A 102 1.45 8.22 1.04
C LEU A 102 0.97 6.78 1.07
N ARG A 103 0.03 6.51 1.95
CA ARG A 103 -0.80 5.30 1.92
C ARG A 103 -2.22 5.72 1.60
N VAL A 104 -2.67 5.36 0.41
CA VAL A 104 -4.06 5.54 -0.01
C VAL A 104 -4.82 4.25 0.29
N VAL A 105 -5.95 4.36 0.97
CA VAL A 105 -6.88 3.25 1.18
C VAL A 105 -7.84 3.24 0.00
N VAL A 106 -8.03 2.07 -0.62
CA VAL A 106 -8.99 1.92 -1.72
C VAL A 106 -10.28 1.35 -1.15
N ASP A 107 -11.38 2.07 -1.33
CA ASP A 107 -12.67 1.79 -0.70
C ASP A 107 -13.50 0.78 -1.50
N ASP A 108 -13.28 0.69 -2.81
CA ASP A 108 -14.00 -0.18 -3.76
C ASP A 108 -13.05 -1.15 -4.50
N ALA A 109 -12.03 -1.65 -3.80
CA ALA A 109 -11.07 -2.59 -4.37
C ALA A 109 -11.71 -3.94 -4.73
N ASP A 110 -11.27 -4.52 -5.85
CA ASP A 110 -11.64 -5.87 -6.28
C ASP A 110 -10.40 -6.67 -6.73
N ASP A 111 -10.62 -7.90 -7.19
CA ASP A 111 -9.54 -8.81 -7.66
C ASP A 111 -8.76 -8.29 -8.88
N GLY A 112 -9.21 -7.20 -9.50
CA GLY A 112 -8.51 -6.51 -10.58
C GLY A 112 -7.32 -5.67 -10.08
N LEU A 113 -7.32 -5.23 -8.82
CA LEU A 113 -6.23 -4.46 -8.24
C LEU A 113 -5.26 -5.36 -7.46
N ARG A 114 -4.21 -5.83 -8.14
CA ARG A 114 -3.25 -6.79 -7.57
C ARG A 114 -2.07 -6.12 -6.88
N GLN A 115 -1.49 -6.83 -5.91
CA GLN A 115 -0.25 -6.40 -5.25
C GLN A 115 0.88 -6.23 -6.27
N GLY A 116 1.58 -5.09 -6.19
CA GLY A 116 2.70 -4.75 -7.07
C GLY A 116 2.29 -4.10 -8.39
N MET A 117 1.00 -3.97 -8.67
CA MET A 117 0.49 -3.32 -9.87
C MET A 117 0.82 -1.80 -9.85
N PRO A 118 1.36 -1.24 -10.95
CA PRO A 118 1.51 0.20 -11.07
C PRO A 118 0.13 0.86 -11.22
N VAL A 119 -0.07 1.97 -10.52
CA VAL A 119 -1.31 2.74 -10.56
C VAL A 119 -1.01 4.22 -10.54
N THR A 120 -1.94 5.01 -11.06
CA THR A 120 -1.87 6.47 -11.02
C THR A 120 -2.88 7.00 -10.02
N VAL A 121 -2.42 7.75 -9.02
CA VAL A 121 -3.30 8.42 -8.05
C VAL A 121 -3.58 9.84 -8.51
N ARG A 122 -4.86 10.20 -8.62
CA ARG A 122 -5.31 11.57 -8.92
C ARG A 122 -6.03 12.14 -7.71
N PHE A 123 -5.61 13.33 -7.30
CA PHE A 123 -6.32 14.12 -6.30
C PHE A 123 -7.42 14.91 -7.00
N ALA A 124 -8.56 15.09 -6.33
CA ALA A 124 -9.54 16.07 -6.80
C ALA A 124 -8.87 17.44 -6.83
N SER A 125 -8.75 18.05 -8.01
CA SER A 125 -8.31 19.45 -8.09
C SER A 125 -9.35 20.28 -7.35
N PRO A 126 -8.97 21.25 -6.49
CA PRO A 126 -9.91 22.30 -6.15
C PRO A 126 -10.37 22.92 -7.47
N ALA A 127 -11.68 23.08 -7.62
CA ALA A 127 -12.23 23.87 -8.71
C ALA A 127 -11.53 25.23 -8.67
N ALA A 128 -10.97 25.65 -9.81
CA ALA A 128 -10.51 27.01 -9.96
C ALA A 128 -11.75 27.90 -9.92
N ASP A 129 -11.95 28.59 -8.81
CA ASP A 129 -12.74 29.83 -8.78
C ASP A 129 -11.92 30.97 -9.42
#